data_AF-A0A9E9LA39-F1
#
_entry.id   AF-A0A9E9LA39-F1
#
_cell.length_a   1.000
_cell.length_b   1.000
_cell.length_c   1.000
_cell.angle_alpha   90.00
_cell.angle_beta   90.00
_cell.angle_gamma   90.00
#
_symmetry.space_group_name_H-M   'P 1'
#
loop_
_entity.id
_entity.type
_entity.pdbx_description
1 polymer ?
#
loop_
_entity_poly.entity_id
_entity_poly.type
_entity_poly.pdbx_seq_one_letter_code
_entity_poly.pdbx_strand_id
1 'polypeptide(L)' 'MIRWDTAITGSNMEKGLYHLHVRQTVECRIDRLPTILNNLEIPVFSTVDHKANAVSIGLGMKVAWVVSFGNPATGTPLMR' A
#
# COMPACT_ATOMS: atom_id res chain seq x y z
N MET A 1 -7.72 -13.73 -9.18
CA MET A 1 -6.88 -12.87 -10.04
C MET A 1 -7.35 -11.43 -9.86
N ILE A 2 -6.61 -10.60 -9.12
CA ILE A 2 -6.96 -9.18 -8.96
C ILE A 2 -6.70 -8.51 -10.31
N ARG A 3 -7.76 -8.05 -10.97
CA ARG A 3 -7.65 -7.33 -12.24
C ARG A 3 -7.37 -5.86 -11.94
N TRP A 4 -6.13 -5.44 -12.20
CA TRP A 4 -5.66 -4.06 -12.02
C TRP A 4 -5.92 -3.16 -13.24
N ASP A 5 -6.48 -3.72 -14.31
CA ASP A 5 -6.68 -3.09 -15.63
C ASP A 5 -7.81 -2.04 -15.66
N THR A 6 -8.79 -2.14 -14.75
CA THR A 6 -10.05 -1.38 -14.89
C THR A 6 -10.02 0.00 -14.19
N ALA A 7 -8.99 0.32 -13.40
CA ALA A 7 -8.99 1.54 -12.56
C ALA A 7 -7.76 2.46 -12.71
N ILE A 8 -6.81 2.15 -13.61
CA ILE A 8 -5.55 2.89 -13.72
C ILE A 8 -5.45 3.57 -15.09
N THR A 9 -6.12 4.70 -15.25
CA THR A 9 -5.82 5.64 -16.34
C THR A 9 -4.57 6.43 -15.96
N GLY A 10 -3.40 5.89 -16.33
CA GLY A 10 -2.12 6.58 -16.28
C GLY A 10 -1.14 5.98 -15.28
N SER A 11 -0.36 4.98 -15.71
CA SER A 11 0.89 4.61 -15.04
C SER A 11 1.95 4.26 -16.08
N ASN A 12 3.06 5.01 -16.09
CA ASN A 12 4.30 4.54 -16.71
C ASN A 12 4.79 3.34 -15.89
N MET A 13 4.77 2.17 -16.50
CA MET A 13 5.22 0.93 -15.89
C MET A 13 6.76 0.86 -15.98
N GLU A 14 7.45 1.40 -14.99
CA GLU A 14 8.89 1.15 -14.83
C GLU A 14 9.08 0.09 -13.72
N LYS A 15 9.60 -1.08 -14.10
CA LYS A 15 10.17 -2.10 -13.19
C LYS A 15 9.32 -2.46 -11.96
N GLY A 16 8.05 -2.82 -12.17
CA GLY A 16 7.19 -3.35 -11.11
C GLY A 16 6.64 -2.30 -10.13
N LEU A 17 6.77 -1.01 -10.46
CA LEU A 17 6.14 0.08 -9.71
C LEU A 17 4.85 0.52 -10.40
N TYR A 18 3.77 0.57 -9.62
CA TYR A 18 2.50 1.16 -10.03
C TYR A 18 2.30 2.47 -9.27
N HIS A 19 2.26 3.59 -9.99
CA HIS A 19 1.91 4.88 -9.44
C HIS A 19 0.44 5.19 -9.75
N LEU A 20 -0.38 5.33 -8.71
CA LEU A 20 -1.78 5.73 -8.82
C LEU A 20 -1.97 7.11 -8.20
N HIS A 21 -2.36 8.08 -9.02
CA HIS A 21 -2.84 9.35 -8.51
C HIS A 21 -4.28 9.22 -8.03
N VAL A 22 -4.55 9.68 -6.81
CA VAL A 22 -5.85 9.58 -6.17
C VAL A 22 -6.31 10.97 -5.74
N ARG A 23 -7.61 11.24 -5.83
CA ARG A 23 -8.19 12.54 -5.41
C ARG A 23 -8.41 12.64 -3.90
N GLN A 24 -8.35 11.50 -3.19
CA GLN A 24 -8.56 11.40 -1.75
C GLN A 24 -7.27 11.66 -0.98
N THR A 25 -7.37 12.00 0.30
CA THR A 25 -6.20 12.13 1.16
C THR A 25 -5.54 10.77 1.40
N VAL A 26 -4.26 10.79 1.80
CA VAL A 26 -3.51 9.57 2.13
C VAL A 26 -4.16 8.83 3.29
N GLU A 27 -4.60 9.56 4.31
CA GLU A 27 -5.27 9.04 5.50
C GLU A 27 -6.54 8.26 5.14
N CYS A 28 -7.42 8.86 4.31
CA CYS A 28 -8.65 8.21 3.86
C CYS A 28 -8.38 6.89 3.10
N ARG A 29 -7.25 6.81 2.39
CA ARG A 29 -6.84 5.59 1.67
C ARG A 29 -6.24 4.55 2.60
N ILE A 30 -5.44 4.96 3.56
CA ILE A 30 -4.81 4.06 4.55
C ILE A 30 -5.87 3.41 5.43
N ASP A 31 -6.95 4.11 5.79
CA ASP A 31 -8.04 3.50 6.54
C ASP A 31 -8.85 2.49 5.71
N ARG A 32 -8.97 2.73 4.39
CA ARG A 32 -9.75 1.88 3.48
C ARG A 32 -8.99 0.64 3.01
N LEU A 33 -7.67 0.74 2.86
CA LEU A 33 -6.85 -0.33 2.28
C LEU A 33 -6.91 -1.64 3.08
N PRO A 34 -6.80 -1.66 4.43
CA PRO A 34 -6.94 -2.87 5.22
C PRO A 34 -8.28 -3.59 5.01
N THR A 35 -9.38 -2.84 4.87
CA THR A 35 -10.70 -3.42 4.59
C THR A 35 -10.72 -4.13 3.24
N ILE A 36 -10.11 -3.53 2.21
CA ILE A 36 -10.01 -4.15 0.88
C ILE A 36 -9.16 -5.42 0.95
N LEU A 37 -8.00 -5.37 1.63
CA LEU A 37 -7.10 -6.51 1.75
C LEU A 37 -7.73 -7.66 2.55
N ASN A 38 -8.47 -7.35 3.62
CA ASN A 38 -9.16 -8.35 4.43
C ASN A 38 -10.26 -9.07 3.64
N ASN A 39 -11.04 -8.33 2.84
CA ASN A 39 -12.04 -8.93 1.93
C ASN A 39 -11.43 -9.83 0.85
N LEU A 40 -10.13 -9.68 0.56
CA LEU A 40 -9.39 -10.52 -0.38
C LEU A 40 -8.61 -11.64 0.31
N GLU A 41 -8.76 -11.80 1.63
CA GLU A 41 -8.00 -12.74 2.46
C GLU A 41 -6.48 -12.54 2.31
N ILE A 42 -6.04 -11.28 2.14
CA ILE A 42 -4.64 -10.89 2.04
C ILE A 42 -4.21 -10.24 3.36
N PRO A 43 -3.36 -10.91 4.18
CA PRO A 43 -2.87 -10.33 5.42
C PRO A 43 -2.02 -9.07 5.20
N VAL A 44 -2.21 -8.09 6.09
CA VAL A 44 -1.26 -6.99 6.29
C VAL A 44 -0.18 -7.46 7.26
N PHE A 45 1.08 -7.32 6.86
CA PHE A 45 2.24 -7.70 7.66
C PHE A 45 2.74 -6.55 8.53
N SER A 46 2.71 -5.32 8.00
CA SER A 46 3.13 -4.13 8.74
C SER A 46 2.55 -2.85 8.17
N THR A 47 2.44 -1.84 9.02
CA THR A 47 2.15 -0.46 8.66
C THR A 47 3.19 0.46 9.28
N VAL A 48 3.59 1.50 8.54
CA VAL A 48 4.58 2.48 8.99
C VAL A 48 4.07 3.88 8.67
N ASP A 49 3.94 4.72 9.70
CA ASP A 49 3.66 6.15 9.58
C ASP A 49 4.98 6.93 9.58
N HIS A 50 5.42 7.37 8.40
CA HIS A 50 6.66 8.14 8.30
C HIS A 50 6.53 9.55 8.89
N LYS A 51 5.33 10.13 8.89
CA LYS A 51 5.11 11.45 9.50
C LYS A 51 5.22 11.35 11.02
N ALA A 52 4.60 10.35 11.64
CA ALA A 52 4.74 10.12 13.08
C ALA A 52 6.20 9.88 13.48
N ASN A 53 6.94 9.10 12.67
CA ASN A 53 8.36 8.85 12.91
C ASN A 53 9.24 10.12 12.78
N ALA A 54 8.93 11.02 11.86
CA ALA A 54 9.63 12.30 11.77
C ALA A 54 9.31 13.21 12.97
N VAL A 55 8.04 13.27 13.37
CA VAL A 55 7.58 14.09 14.51
C VAL A 55 8.21 13.63 15.82
N SER A 56 8.39 12.31 16.02
CA SER A 56 8.99 11.78 17.25
C SER A 56 10.43 12.23 17.49
N ILE A 57 11.12 12.68 16.44
CA ILE A 57 12.48 13.25 16.49
C ILE A 57 12.52 14.76 16.23
N GLY A 58 11.36 15.44 16.31
CA GLY A 58 11.27 16.90 16.17
C GLY A 58 11.35 17.41 14.73
N LEU A 59 11.17 16.55 13.73
CA LEU A 59 11.17 16.94 12.31
C LEU A 59 9.74 17.00 11.74
N GLY A 60 9.55 17.86 10.74
CA GLY A 60 8.32 17.95 9.96
C GLY A 60 8.37 17.11 8.68
N MET A 61 7.25 16.50 8.30
CA MET A 61 7.13 15.75 7.05
C MET A 61 5.69 15.83 6.49
N LYS A 62 5.57 15.77 5.15
CA LYS A 62 4.28 15.49 4.50
C LYS A 62 3.77 14.10 4.91
N VAL A 63 2.46 13.90 4.83
CA VAL A 63 1.84 12.61 5.17
C VAL A 63 2.34 11.53 4.22
N ALA A 64 2.89 10.46 4.78
CA ALA A 64 3.44 9.35 4.02
C ALA A 64 3.35 8.07 4.85
N TRP A 65 2.85 7.00 4.22
CA TRP A 65 2.61 5.71 4.86
C TRP A 65 3.15 4.59 3.99
N VAL A 66 3.65 3.54 4.63
CA VAL A 66 3.99 2.26 4.00
C VAL A 66 3.10 1.18 4.60
N VAL A 67 2.51 0.34 3.75
CA VAL A 67 1.76 -0.84 4.15
C VAL A 67 2.37 -2.03 3.43
N SER A 68 2.93 -2.97 4.18
CA SER A 68 3.43 -4.24 3.65
C SER A 68 2.37 -5.32 3.82
N PHE A 69 2.08 -6.05 2.76
CA PHE A 69 1.07 -7.09 2.73
C PHE A 69 1.44 -8.14 1.67
N GLY A 70 0.84 -9.32 1.74
CA GLY A 70 1.08 -10.38 0.77
C GLY A 70 0.26 -11.62 1.11
N ASN A 71 0.10 -12.51 0.13
CA ASN A 71 -0.61 -13.77 0.32
C ASN A 71 0.41 -14.90 0.57
N PRO A 72 0.51 -15.46 1.78
CA PRO A 72 1.45 -16.56 2.06
C PRO A 72 1.20 -17.82 1.21
N ALA A 73 -0.05 -18.13 0.89
CA ALA A 73 -0.39 -19.30 0.06
C ALA A 73 0.23 -19.19 -1.35
N THR A 74 0.33 -17.98 -1.89
CA THR A 74 0.99 -17.72 -3.18
C THR A 74 2.49 -17.47 -3.03
N GLY A 75 2.90 -16.71 -2.02
CA GLY A 75 4.26 -16.22 -1.87
C GLY A 75 5.24 -17.26 -1.31
N THR A 76 4.84 -18.05 -0.32
CA THR A 76 5.74 -19.03 0.31
C THR A 76 6.27 -20.09 -0.66
N PRO A 77 5.49 -20.63 -1.61
CA PRO A 77 6.03 -21.52 -2.64
C PRO A 77 7.11 -20.89 -3.53
N LEU A 78 7.06 -19.57 -3.79
CA LEU A 78 8.05 -18.86 -4.62
C LEU A 78 9.38 -18.60 -3.89
N MET A 79 9.40 -18.76 -2.57
CA MET A 79 10.60 -18.59 -1.75
C MET A 79 11.39 -19.88 -1.54
N ARG A 80 10.94 -21.00 -2.13
CA ARG A 80 11.59 -22.32 -2.01
C ARG A 80 12.40 -22.67 -3.25
#